data_AF-A0A5C4RX56-F1
#
_entry.id   AF-A0A5C4RX56-F1
#
_cell.length_a   1.000
_cell.length_b   1.000
_cell.length_c   1.000
_cell.angle_alpha   90.00
_cell.angle_beta   90.00
_cell.angle_gamma   90.00
#
_symmetry.space_group_name_H-M   'P 1'
#
loop_
_entity.id
_entity.type
_entity.pdbx_description
1 polymer ?
#
loop_
_entity_poly.entity_id
_entity_poly.type
_entity_poly.pdbx_seq_one_letter_code
_entity_poly.pdbx_strand_id
1 'polypeptide(L)'
;MDLDAYRTLLACARRLSRRADEAEDLVQDTLLAALEAGRDDGAWLEGVMRQQAAMAARGAVRRRRREAAMDEPAAAAVPDGGTAPAANPLLCQLPPSARRVAVLALHGLDAGEIRWILGIADTAFRQRLSRIRRALGELPPAQRAEAQALAYVRDPARTVELQFGLVRRALKAALAGRAGLGTHDADGHLIVIRGAHTPAPGGNG
;
A
#
# COMPACT_ATOMS: atom_id res chain seq x y z
N MET A 1 32.98 -9.74 -15.45
CA MET A 1 32.31 -8.49 -15.86
C MET A 1 33.37 -7.50 -16.30
N ASP A 2 33.19 -6.87 -17.45
CA ASP A 2 34.13 -5.87 -17.98
C ASP A 2 33.94 -4.49 -17.30
N LEU A 3 34.97 -3.65 -17.34
CA LEU A 3 35.07 -2.36 -16.68
C LEU A 3 34.00 -1.37 -17.19
N ASP A 4 33.65 -1.46 -18.48
CA ASP A 4 32.61 -0.61 -19.09
C ASP A 4 31.19 -1.05 -18.72
N ALA A 5 30.96 -2.36 -18.52
CA ALA A 5 29.71 -2.87 -17.98
C ALA A 5 29.51 -2.40 -16.52
N TYR A 6 30.57 -2.44 -15.71
CA TYR A 6 30.56 -1.91 -14.35
C TYR A 6 30.25 -0.40 -14.32
N ARG A 7 30.88 0.40 -15.19
CA ARG A 7 30.60 1.85 -15.29
C ARG A 7 29.16 2.16 -15.67
N THR A 8 28.59 1.38 -16.59
CA THR A 8 27.19 1.53 -17.00
C THR A 8 26.24 1.22 -15.83
N LEU A 9 26.53 0.15 -15.10
CA LEU A 9 25.78 -0.27 -13.92
C LEU A 9 25.84 0.80 -12.81
N LEU A 10 27.01 1.37 -12.55
CA LEU A 10 27.22 2.46 -11.60
C LEU A 10 26.50 3.75 -12.00
N ALA A 11 26.47 4.08 -13.29
CA ALA A 11 25.71 5.23 -13.79
C ALA A 11 24.19 5.05 -13.62
N CYS A 12 23.68 3.81 -13.65
CA CYS A 12 22.29 3.52 -13.31
C CYS A 12 22.04 3.65 -11.80
N ALA A 13 22.92 3.09 -10.97
CA ALA A 13 22.80 3.17 -9.50
C ALA A 13 22.81 4.63 -9.00
N ARG A 14 23.66 5.48 -9.57
CA ARG A 14 23.70 6.92 -9.25
C ARG A 14 22.41 7.68 -9.55
N ARG A 15 21.58 7.21 -10.48
CA ARG A 15 20.26 7.81 -10.76
C ARG A 15 19.19 7.34 -9.77
N LEU A 16 19.42 6.21 -9.12
CA LEU A 16 18.48 5.58 -8.18
C LEU A 16 18.79 5.95 -6.71
N SER A 17 20.05 6.29 -6.41
CA SER A 17 20.53 6.67 -5.09
C SER A 17 20.69 8.18 -4.95
N ARG A 18 20.51 8.72 -3.74
CA ARG A 18 20.65 10.16 -3.48
C ARG A 18 22.06 10.57 -3.08
N ARG A 19 22.90 9.61 -2.70
CA ARG A 19 24.30 9.80 -2.32
C ARG A 19 25.19 8.83 -3.10
N ALA A 20 26.46 9.19 -3.27
CA ALA A 20 27.42 8.42 -4.04
C ALA A 20 27.80 7.08 -3.37
N ASP A 21 27.93 7.08 -2.05
CA ASP A 21 28.15 5.88 -1.22
C ASP A 21 27.00 4.87 -1.37
N GLU A 22 25.75 5.35 -1.28
CA GLU A 22 24.56 4.52 -1.50
C GLU A 22 24.48 3.93 -2.93
N ALA A 23 25.12 4.55 -3.92
CA ALA A 23 25.16 4.03 -5.28
C ALA A 23 26.16 2.89 -5.43
N GLU A 24 27.31 2.98 -4.76
CA GLU A 24 28.34 1.93 -4.77
C GLU A 24 27.86 0.68 -4.02
N ASP A 25 27.25 0.85 -2.85
CA ASP A 25 26.64 -0.25 -2.09
C ASP A 25 25.57 -0.98 -2.92
N LEU A 26 24.72 -0.23 -3.62
CA LEU A 26 23.65 -0.77 -4.45
C LEU A 26 24.21 -1.60 -5.62
N VAL A 27 25.31 -1.16 -6.23
CA VAL A 27 26.00 -1.94 -7.27
C VAL A 27 26.56 -3.22 -6.67
N GLN A 28 27.22 -3.15 -5.52
CA GLN A 28 27.80 -4.31 -4.85
C GLN A 28 26.73 -5.36 -4.50
N ASP A 29 25.61 -4.94 -3.92
CA ASP A 29 24.47 -5.81 -3.60
C ASP A 29 23.84 -6.44 -4.85
N THR A 30 23.80 -5.70 -5.96
CA THR A 30 23.28 -6.22 -7.24
C THR A 30 24.21 -7.30 -7.80
N LEU A 31 25.53 -7.06 -7.77
CA LEU A 31 26.53 -8.01 -8.24
C LEU A 31 26.59 -9.28 -7.37
N LEU A 32 26.43 -9.13 -6.06
CA LEU A 32 26.36 -10.28 -5.15
C LEU A 32 25.15 -11.16 -5.47
N ALA A 33 23.96 -10.57 -5.63
CA ALA A 33 22.76 -11.30 -6.02
C ALA A 33 22.90 -11.98 -7.39
N ALA A 34 23.66 -11.36 -8.31
CA ALA A 34 23.96 -11.93 -9.62
C ALA A 34 24.84 -13.17 -9.54
N LEU A 35 25.89 -13.12 -8.72
CA LEU A 35 26.77 -14.26 -8.46
C LEU A 35 26.00 -15.42 -7.82
N GLU A 36 25.18 -15.14 -6.81
CA GLU A 36 24.34 -16.14 -6.15
C GLU A 36 23.33 -16.78 -7.11
N ALA A 37 22.78 -16.01 -8.04
CA ALA A 37 21.85 -16.51 -9.06
C ALA A 37 22.55 -17.15 -10.27
N GLY A 38 23.88 -17.05 -10.37
CA GLY A 38 24.64 -17.49 -11.55
C GLY A 38 24.26 -16.75 -12.83
N ARG A 39 23.94 -15.46 -12.73
CA ARG A 39 23.42 -14.63 -13.83
C ARG A 39 24.27 -13.38 -14.06
N ASP A 40 24.38 -12.97 -15.33
CA ASP A 40 25.12 -11.76 -15.74
C ASP A 40 24.37 -10.87 -16.75
N ASP A 41 23.14 -11.25 -17.14
CA ASP A 41 22.29 -10.49 -18.05
C ASP A 41 21.95 -9.08 -17.53
N GLY A 42 22.24 -8.07 -18.36
CA GLY A 42 22.10 -6.66 -18.00
C GLY A 42 20.68 -6.22 -17.67
N ALA A 43 19.66 -6.74 -18.37
CA ALA A 43 18.26 -6.38 -18.12
C ALA A 43 17.80 -6.87 -16.74
N TRP A 44 18.24 -8.05 -16.33
CA TRP A 44 17.97 -8.58 -15.00
C TRP A 44 18.73 -7.86 -13.90
N LEU A 45 20.01 -7.54 -14.11
CA LEU A 45 20.78 -6.73 -13.17
C LEU A 45 20.10 -5.37 -12.91
N GLU A 46 19.62 -4.72 -13.95
CA GLU A 46 18.89 -3.45 -13.82
C GLU A 46 17.57 -3.63 -13.06
N GLY A 47 16.84 -4.71 -13.33
CA GLY A 47 15.61 -5.07 -12.61
C GLY A 47 15.84 -5.27 -11.10
N VAL A 48 16.86 -6.05 -10.74
CA VAL A 48 17.25 -6.33 -9.35
C VAL A 48 17.66 -5.05 -8.64
N MET A 49 18.50 -4.23 -9.29
CA MET A 49 18.98 -2.96 -8.75
C MET A 49 17.82 -1.99 -8.44
N ARG A 50 16.84 -1.84 -9.35
CA ARG A 50 15.65 -1.00 -9.08
C ARG A 50 14.85 -1.51 -7.89
N GLN A 51 14.74 -2.82 -7.73
CA GLN A 51 14.02 -3.43 -6.61
C GLN A 51 14.76 -3.23 -5.28
N GLN A 52 16.08 -3.39 -5.26
CA GLN A 52 16.94 -3.13 -4.11
C GLN A 52 16.92 -1.63 -3.72
N ALA A 53 17.02 -0.72 -4.68
CA ALA A 53 16.90 0.73 -4.44
C ALA A 53 15.54 1.11 -3.82
N ALA A 54 14.44 0.55 -4.33
CA ALA A 54 13.11 0.77 -3.77
C ALA A 54 12.98 0.21 -2.33
N MET A 55 13.61 -0.93 -2.03
CA MET A 55 13.67 -1.51 -0.69
C MET A 55 14.46 -0.62 0.26
N ALA A 56 15.64 -0.15 -0.15
CA ALA A 56 16.51 0.74 0.61
C ALA A 56 15.82 2.07 0.92
N ALA A 57 15.19 2.71 -0.09
CA ALA A 57 14.42 3.93 0.09
C ALA A 57 13.27 3.75 1.10
N ARG A 58 12.53 2.64 1.01
CA ARG A 58 11.48 2.32 1.99
C ARG A 58 12.05 2.06 3.40
N GLY A 59 13.26 1.50 3.49
CA GLY A 59 14.00 1.30 4.74
C GLY A 59 14.43 2.61 5.39
N ALA A 60 15.01 3.52 4.60
CA ALA A 60 15.45 4.84 5.04
C ALA A 60 14.29 5.70 5.54
N VAL A 61 13.13 5.67 4.86
CA VAL A 61 11.91 6.36 5.34
C VAL A 61 11.43 5.80 6.68
N ARG A 62 11.48 4.47 6.87
CA ARG A 62 11.14 3.86 8.17
C ARG A 62 12.14 4.21 9.26
N ARG A 63 13.43 4.29 8.93
CA ARG A 63 14.50 4.65 9.87
C ARG A 63 14.33 6.11 10.33
N ARG A 64 14.18 7.05 9.39
CA ARG A 64 13.92 8.47 9.70
C ARG A 64 12.66 8.68 10.53
N ARG A 65 11.60 7.90 10.31
CA ARG A 65 10.39 7.94 11.14
C ARG A 65 10.59 7.40 12.55
N ARG A 66 11.52 6.46 12.76
CA ARG A 66 11.87 5.96 14.10
C ARG A 66 12.79 6.94 14.83
N GLU A 67 13.75 7.52 14.13
CA GLU A 67 14.65 8.55 14.66
C GLU A 67 13.84 9.81 15.03
N ALA A 68 12.96 10.30 14.16
CA ALA A 68 12.06 11.42 14.48
C ALA A 68 11.07 11.14 15.62
N ALA A 69 10.70 9.87 15.85
CA ALA A 69 9.85 9.48 16.97
C ALA A 69 10.63 9.33 18.30
N MET A 70 11.97 9.27 18.25
CA MET A 70 12.82 9.29 19.44
C MET A 70 13.24 10.72 19.83
N ASP A 71 13.20 11.67 18.89
CA ASP A 71 13.64 13.06 19.08
C ASP A 71 12.49 14.06 19.43
N GLU A 72 11.21 13.66 19.44
CA GLU A 72 10.12 14.58 19.82
C GLU A 72 9.71 14.49 21.30
N PRO A 73 9.73 15.61 22.05
CA PRO A 73 8.86 15.77 23.22
C PRO A 73 7.41 15.88 22.71
N ALA A 74 6.49 15.20 23.38
CA ALA A 74 5.08 15.12 22.99
C ALA A 74 4.43 16.50 22.78
N ALA A 75 4.23 16.93 21.53
CA ALA A 75 3.14 17.82 21.12
C ALA A 75 3.16 18.10 19.60
N ALA A 76 2.23 17.51 18.86
CA ALA A 76 1.65 18.13 17.66
C ALA A 76 0.26 17.53 17.40
N ALA A 77 -0.74 18.10 18.06
CA ALA A 77 -2.14 17.93 17.69
C ALA A 77 -2.37 18.61 16.33
N VAL A 78 -2.80 17.81 15.35
CA VAL A 78 -3.39 18.31 14.10
C VAL A 78 -4.88 18.57 14.37
N PRO A 79 -5.47 19.71 13.97
CA PRO A 79 -6.81 20.09 14.41
C PRO A 79 -7.90 19.18 13.86
N ASP A 80 -8.91 19.04 14.71
CA ASP A 80 -10.12 18.23 14.62
C ASP A 80 -11.04 18.65 13.46
N GLY A 81 -11.67 17.65 12.85
CA GLY A 81 -12.52 17.77 11.68
C GLY A 81 -13.13 16.41 11.33
N GLY A 82 -13.74 15.77 12.32
CA GLY A 82 -14.42 14.49 12.18
C GLY A 82 -14.05 13.58 13.32
N THR A 83 -14.95 13.48 14.29
CA THR A 83 -14.91 12.63 15.48
C THR A 83 -14.08 11.38 15.21
N ALA A 84 -12.83 11.36 15.70
CA ALA A 84 -12.01 10.16 15.60
C ALA A 84 -12.81 9.03 16.24
N PRO A 85 -13.26 8.00 15.49
CA PRO A 85 -14.02 6.93 16.09
C PRO A 85 -13.11 6.33 17.17
N ALA A 86 -13.61 6.27 18.41
CA ALA A 86 -12.91 5.73 19.56
C ALA A 86 -11.98 4.61 19.12
N ALA A 87 -10.67 4.82 19.28
CA ALA A 87 -9.64 4.05 18.60
C ALA A 87 -9.92 2.56 18.79
N ASN A 88 -10.40 1.90 17.73
CA ASN A 88 -10.80 0.50 17.83
C ASN A 88 -9.58 -0.29 18.30
N PRO A 89 -9.60 -0.88 19.51
CA PRO A 89 -8.40 -1.43 20.16
C PRO A 89 -7.76 -2.53 19.32
N LEU A 90 -8.57 -3.21 18.51
CA LEU A 90 -8.17 -4.21 17.53
C LEU A 90 -7.31 -3.61 16.41
N LEU A 91 -7.67 -2.43 15.90
CA LEU A 91 -6.90 -1.74 14.87
C LEU A 91 -5.55 -1.27 15.41
N CYS A 92 -5.47 -0.88 16.69
CA CYS A 92 -4.23 -0.46 17.34
C CYS A 92 -3.20 -1.61 17.41
N GLN A 93 -3.64 -2.85 17.61
CA GLN A 93 -2.78 -4.02 17.67
C GLN A 93 -2.27 -4.49 16.29
N LEU A 94 -2.90 -4.05 15.20
CA LEU A 94 -2.48 -4.43 13.85
C LEU A 94 -1.23 -3.66 13.40
N PRO A 95 -0.30 -4.34 12.69
CA PRO A 95 0.79 -3.67 11.98
C PRO A 95 0.24 -2.63 10.98
N PRO A 96 0.94 -1.51 10.73
CA PRO A 96 0.41 -0.41 9.90
C PRO A 96 -0.05 -0.80 8.48
N SER A 97 0.56 -1.83 7.89
CA SER A 97 0.15 -2.35 6.57
C SER A 97 -1.16 -3.15 6.61
N ALA A 98 -1.40 -3.89 7.69
CA ALA A 98 -2.64 -4.62 7.93
C ALA A 98 -3.76 -3.68 8.39
N ARG A 99 -3.44 -2.71 9.25
CA ARG A 99 -4.38 -1.69 9.73
C ARG A 99 -5.05 -0.92 8.60
N ARG A 100 -4.29 -0.48 7.59
CA ARG A 100 -4.84 0.20 6.41
C ARG A 100 -5.86 -0.65 5.64
N VAL A 101 -5.58 -1.96 5.48
CA VAL A 101 -6.53 -2.89 4.84
C VAL A 101 -7.78 -3.05 5.69
N ALA A 102 -7.62 -3.23 7.01
CA ALA A 102 -8.74 -3.38 7.94
C ALA A 102 -9.65 -2.14 7.95
N VAL A 103 -9.08 -0.93 8.01
CA VAL A 103 -9.85 0.32 7.95
C VAL A 103 -10.66 0.41 6.67
N LEU A 104 -10.03 0.19 5.51
CA LEU A 104 -10.76 0.27 4.23
C LEU A 104 -11.86 -0.80 4.11
N ALA A 105 -11.62 -2.01 4.63
CA ALA A 105 -12.64 -3.05 4.66
C ALA A 105 -13.83 -2.68 5.57
N LEU A 106 -13.57 -2.06 6.73
CA LEU A 106 -14.62 -1.55 7.63
C LEU A 106 -15.43 -0.40 7.01
N HIS A 107 -14.83 0.34 6.07
CA HIS A 107 -15.54 1.32 5.23
C HIS A 107 -16.27 0.68 4.02
N GLY A 108 -16.35 -0.64 3.94
CA GLY A 108 -17.13 -1.35 2.91
C GLY A 108 -16.45 -1.47 1.54
N LEU A 109 -15.15 -1.20 1.44
CA LEU A 109 -14.42 -1.39 0.19
C LEU A 109 -14.14 -2.88 -0.04
N ASP A 110 -14.19 -3.31 -1.30
CA ASP A 110 -13.84 -4.69 -1.64
C ASP A 110 -12.35 -4.89 -1.90
N ALA A 111 -11.95 -6.15 -2.09
CA ALA A 111 -10.56 -6.54 -2.33
C ALA A 111 -9.92 -5.86 -3.55
N GLY A 112 -10.64 -5.72 -4.66
CA GLY A 112 -10.14 -5.07 -5.88
C GLY A 112 -9.92 -3.57 -5.67
N GLU A 113 -10.87 -2.89 -5.01
CA GLU A 113 -10.76 -1.47 -4.68
C GLU A 113 -9.64 -1.19 -3.70
N ILE A 114 -9.54 -1.98 -2.62
CA ILE A 114 -8.45 -1.86 -1.63
C ILE A 114 -7.10 -2.05 -2.31
N ARG A 115 -6.99 -3.05 -3.18
CA ARG A 115 -5.75 -3.32 -3.93
C ARG A 115 -5.39 -2.17 -4.86
N TRP A 116 -6.38 -1.60 -5.55
CA TRP A 116 -6.20 -0.47 -6.44
C TRP A 116 -5.76 0.79 -5.69
N ILE A 117 -6.44 1.16 -4.60
CA ILE A 117 -6.10 2.32 -3.75
C ILE A 117 -4.70 2.19 -3.15
N LEU A 118 -4.37 1.01 -2.62
CA LEU A 118 -3.08 0.80 -1.95
C LEU A 118 -1.93 0.49 -2.91
N GLY A 119 -2.22 0.27 -4.20
CA GLY A 119 -1.22 -0.12 -5.20
C GLY A 119 -0.54 -1.44 -4.88
N ILE A 120 -1.29 -2.46 -4.44
CA ILE A 120 -0.74 -3.75 -3.98
C ILE A 120 -1.19 -4.95 -4.82
N ALA A 121 -0.27 -5.90 -4.99
CA ALA A 121 -0.54 -7.19 -5.61
C ALA A 121 -1.51 -8.04 -4.76
N ASP A 122 -2.19 -8.99 -5.41
CA ASP A 122 -3.15 -9.89 -4.76
C ASP A 122 -2.50 -10.71 -3.63
N THR A 123 -1.27 -11.19 -3.85
CA THR A 123 -0.48 -11.92 -2.85
C THR A 123 -0.21 -11.09 -1.59
N ALA A 124 0.18 -9.82 -1.76
CA ALA A 124 0.42 -8.90 -0.64
C ALA A 124 -0.88 -8.56 0.11
N PHE A 125 -2.01 -8.46 -0.60
CA PHE A 125 -3.33 -8.29 0.01
C PHE A 125 -3.71 -9.51 0.87
N ARG A 126 -3.57 -10.74 0.33
CA ARG A 126 -3.84 -11.99 1.06
C ARG A 126 -2.96 -12.13 2.30
N GLN A 127 -1.68 -11.80 2.22
CA GLN A 127 -0.78 -11.82 3.37
C GLN A 127 -1.24 -10.88 4.48
N ARG A 128 -1.65 -9.65 4.13
CA ARG A 128 -2.19 -8.68 5.09
C ARG A 128 -3.50 -9.17 5.70
N LEU A 129 -4.38 -9.77 4.89
CA LEU A 129 -5.63 -10.34 5.37
C LEU A 129 -5.40 -11.51 6.34
N SER A 130 -4.44 -12.39 6.05
CA SER A 130 -4.05 -13.46 6.98
C SER A 130 -3.50 -12.93 8.29
N ARG A 131 -2.73 -11.83 8.28
CA ARG A 131 -2.27 -11.17 9.52
C ARG A 131 -3.44 -10.58 10.32
N ILE A 132 -4.42 -9.98 9.66
CA ILE A 132 -5.65 -9.50 10.32
C ILE A 132 -6.38 -10.67 10.97
N ARG A 133 -6.63 -11.77 10.23
CA ARG A 133 -7.30 -12.97 10.77
C ARG A 133 -6.56 -13.57 11.96
N ARG A 134 -5.23 -13.60 11.91
CA ARG A 134 -4.40 -14.07 13.03
C ARG A 134 -4.56 -13.18 14.26
N ALA A 135 -4.45 -11.86 14.09
CA ALA A 135 -4.64 -10.91 15.19
C ALA A 135 -6.05 -11.04 15.80
N LEU A 136 -7.09 -11.25 14.98
CA LEU A 136 -8.45 -11.54 15.45
C LEU A 136 -8.55 -12.85 16.24
N GLY A 137 -7.80 -13.87 15.83
CA GLY A 137 -7.71 -15.16 16.52
C GLY A 137 -7.02 -15.05 17.88
N GLU A 138 -6.02 -14.18 18.01
CA GLU A 138 -5.26 -13.96 19.24
C GLU A 138 -6.01 -13.11 20.28
N LEU A 139 -7.16 -12.51 19.94
CA LEU A 139 -7.97 -11.74 20.90
C LEU A 139 -8.58 -12.63 22.01
N PRO A 140 -8.72 -12.10 23.24
CA PRO A 140 -9.49 -12.75 24.29
C PRO A 140 -10.92 -13.06 23.84
N PRO A 141 -11.55 -14.16 24.31
CA PRO A 141 -12.89 -14.56 23.89
C PRO A 141 -13.95 -13.46 24.03
N ALA A 142 -13.88 -12.65 25.10
CA ALA A 142 -14.79 -11.53 25.33
C ALA A 142 -14.66 -10.44 24.25
N GLN A 143 -13.43 -10.05 23.89
CA GLN A 143 -13.16 -9.05 22.86
C GLN A 143 -13.51 -9.56 21.45
N ARG A 144 -13.37 -10.87 21.22
CA ARG A 144 -13.77 -11.50 19.97
C ARG A 144 -15.29 -11.49 19.80
N ALA A 145 -16.04 -11.79 20.85
CA ALA A 145 -17.50 -11.73 20.85
C ALA A 145 -18.01 -10.29 20.63
N GLU A 146 -17.38 -9.31 21.28
CA GLU A 146 -17.67 -7.89 21.08
C GLU A 146 -17.40 -7.44 19.65
N ALA A 147 -16.25 -7.80 19.08
CA ALA A 147 -15.90 -7.47 17.69
C ALA A 147 -16.86 -8.12 16.67
N GLN A 148 -17.31 -9.34 16.93
CA GLN A 148 -18.32 -10.02 16.10
C GLN A 148 -19.68 -9.34 16.22
N ALA A 149 -20.15 -9.02 17.43
CA ALA A 149 -21.40 -8.29 17.64
C ALA A 149 -21.38 -6.92 16.93
N LEU A 150 -20.26 -6.19 17.01
CA LEU A 150 -20.09 -4.90 16.34
C LEU A 150 -20.17 -5.02 14.81
N ALA A 151 -19.71 -6.13 14.23
CA ALA A 151 -19.78 -6.38 12.80
C ALA A 151 -21.21 -6.68 12.32
N TYR A 152 -22.10 -7.18 13.18
CA TYR A 152 -23.51 -7.40 12.86
C TYR A 152 -24.39 -6.17 13.06
N VAL A 153 -24.00 -5.24 13.93
CA VAL A 153 -24.77 -4.02 14.25
C VAL A 153 -24.43 -2.86 13.30
N ARG A 154 -23.21 -2.82 12.77
CA ARG A 154 -22.74 -1.66 12.01
C ARG A 154 -22.91 -1.91 10.52
N ASP A 155 -23.85 -1.20 9.91
CA ASP A 155 -23.76 -0.94 8.47
C ASP A 155 -22.39 -0.29 8.18
N PRO A 156 -21.67 -0.71 7.13
CA PRO A 156 -20.41 -0.09 6.77
C PRO A 156 -20.64 1.42 6.66
N ALA A 157 -19.69 2.24 7.14
CA ALA A 157 -19.83 3.68 7.36
C ALA A 157 -20.05 4.56 6.10
N ARG A 158 -20.61 3.99 5.02
CA ARG A 158 -21.04 4.60 3.77
C ARG A 158 -22.58 4.62 3.65
N THR A 159 -23.30 4.66 4.77
CA THR A 159 -24.76 4.77 4.81
C THR A 159 -25.15 6.24 4.98
N VAL A 160 -24.95 7.05 3.96
CA VAL A 160 -25.93 8.13 3.68
C VAL A 160 -27.13 7.36 3.13
N GLU A 161 -28.27 7.33 3.84
CA GLU A 161 -29.68 6.87 3.56
C GLU A 161 -30.04 6.13 2.24
N LEU A 162 -29.06 5.56 1.56
CA LEU A 162 -29.11 4.93 0.28
C LEU A 162 -29.05 3.44 0.57
N GLN A 163 -29.88 2.67 -0.12
CA GLN A 163 -29.81 1.22 -0.07
C GLN A 163 -28.42 0.78 -0.56
N PHE A 164 -27.49 0.58 0.37
CA PHE A 164 -26.07 0.38 0.10
C PHE A 164 -25.86 -0.69 -0.97
N GLY A 165 -26.66 -1.76 -0.95
CA GLY A 165 -26.65 -2.82 -1.96
C GLY A 165 -27.03 -2.39 -3.39
N LEU A 166 -27.93 -1.42 -3.59
CA LEU A 166 -28.28 -0.90 -4.91
C LEU A 166 -27.22 0.06 -5.45
N VAL A 167 -26.81 1.04 -4.63
CA VAL A 167 -25.74 1.98 -4.98
C VAL A 167 -24.45 1.23 -5.30
N ARG A 168 -24.14 0.20 -4.49
CA ARG A 168 -22.98 -0.65 -4.72
C ARG A 168 -23.06 -1.38 -6.05
N ARG A 169 -24.22 -1.96 -6.39
CA ARG A 169 -24.43 -2.63 -7.69
C ARG A 169 -24.28 -1.66 -8.86
N ALA A 170 -24.83 -0.45 -8.75
CA ALA A 170 -24.69 0.57 -9.78
C ALA A 170 -23.23 1.01 -9.98
N LEU A 171 -22.51 1.29 -8.90
CA LEU A 171 -21.07 1.63 -8.94
C LEU A 171 -20.23 0.50 -9.52
N LYS A 172 -20.54 -0.75 -9.17
CA LYS A 172 -19.87 -1.94 -9.73
C LYS A 172 -20.14 -2.13 -11.20
N ALA A 173 -21.39 -1.96 -11.64
CA ALA A 173 -21.77 -1.99 -13.04
C ALA A 173 -21.04 -0.89 -13.82
N ALA A 174 -21.01 0.32 -13.27
CA ALA A 174 -20.30 1.44 -13.86
C ALA A 174 -18.81 1.14 -14.04
N LEU A 175 -18.13 0.56 -13.04
CA LEU A 175 -16.73 0.12 -13.13
C LEU A 175 -16.49 -0.93 -14.24
N ALA A 176 -17.51 -1.69 -14.66
CA ALA A 176 -17.44 -2.65 -15.75
C ALA A 176 -16.23 -3.62 -15.65
N GLY A 177 -15.92 -4.07 -14.44
CA GLY A 177 -14.78 -4.96 -14.17
C GLY A 177 -13.40 -4.32 -14.26
N ARG A 178 -13.29 -3.03 -14.59
CA ARG A 178 -12.03 -2.29 -14.63
C ARG A 178 -11.58 -1.91 -13.22
N ALA A 179 -10.26 -1.80 -13.04
CA ALA A 179 -9.69 -1.34 -11.78
C ALA A 179 -10.05 0.13 -11.52
N GLY A 180 -10.52 0.43 -10.31
CA GLY A 180 -10.99 1.75 -9.93
C GLY A 180 -11.70 1.72 -8.58
N LEU A 181 -12.28 2.86 -8.22
CA LEU A 181 -13.06 3.07 -7.00
C LEU A 181 -14.43 3.65 -7.35
N GLY A 182 -15.49 3.04 -6.83
CA GLY A 182 -16.82 3.63 -6.82
C GLY A 182 -17.11 4.26 -5.46
N THR A 183 -17.54 5.52 -5.44
CA THR A 183 -17.91 6.26 -4.21
C THR A 183 -19.11 7.15 -4.47
N HIS A 184 -19.59 7.83 -3.43
CA HIS A 184 -20.55 8.94 -3.56
C HIS A 184 -20.03 10.18 -2.83
N ASP A 185 -20.53 11.36 -3.18
CA ASP A 185 -20.37 12.59 -2.40
C ASP A 185 -21.42 12.70 -1.28
N ALA A 186 -21.36 13.74 -0.46
CA ALA A 186 -22.30 13.94 0.65
C ALA A 186 -23.76 14.10 0.19
N ASP A 187 -23.98 14.52 -1.06
CA ASP A 187 -25.29 14.72 -1.67
C ASP A 187 -25.84 13.42 -2.30
N GLY A 188 -25.03 12.35 -2.33
CA GLY A 188 -25.41 11.04 -2.86
C GLY A 188 -25.11 10.85 -4.36
N HIS A 189 -24.44 11.79 -5.03
CA HIS A 189 -24.03 11.61 -6.41
C HIS A 189 -22.96 10.53 -6.52
N LEU A 190 -23.14 9.63 -7.48
CA LEU A 190 -22.23 8.52 -7.71
C LEU A 190 -20.99 8.98 -8.48
N ILE A 191 -19.82 8.71 -7.92
CA ILE A 191 -18.51 9.06 -8.47
C ILE A 191 -17.74 7.78 -8.77
N VAL A 192 -17.15 7.70 -9.96
CA VAL A 192 -16.25 6.60 -10.35
C VAL A 192 -14.88 7.15 -10.67
N ILE A 193 -13.87 6.69 -9.94
CA ILE A 193 -12.47 7.08 -10.11
C ILE A 193 -11.71 5.91 -10.74
N ARG A 194 -10.92 6.19 -11.78
CA ARG A 194 -10.09 5.20 -12.49
C ARG A 194 -8.69 5.77 -12.73
N GLY A 195 -7.75 4.88 -13.07
CA GLY A 195 -6.43 5.32 -13.54
C GLY A 195 -6.57 6.16 -14.82
N ALA A 196 -5.74 7.18 -14.96
CA ALA A 196 -5.66 7.96 -16.19
C ALA A 196 -5.35 7.03 -17.38
N HIS A 197 -6.00 7.25 -18.52
CA HIS A 197 -5.54 6.69 -19.77
C HIS A 197 -4.14 7.25 -20.03
N THR A 198 -3.11 6.40 -20.00
CA THR A 198 -1.83 6.77 -20.61
C THR A 198 -2.12 6.93 -22.10
N PRO A 199 -2.00 8.14 -22.68
CA PRO A 199 -2.13 8.27 -24.12
C PRO A 199 -1.05 7.39 -24.75
N ALA A 200 -1.44 6.59 -25.75
CA ALA A 200 -0.47 5.83 -26.53
C ALA A 200 0.59 6.81 -27.06
N PRO A 201 1.89 6.48 -27.02
CA PRO A 201 2.88 7.33 -27.64
C PRO A 201 2.50 7.49 -29.12
N GLY A 202 2.09 8.71 -29.49
CA GLY A 202 1.73 9.04 -30.85
C GLY A 202 2.94 8.77 -31.74
N GLY A 203 2.83 7.77 -32.60
CA GLY A 203 3.78 7.57 -33.67
C GLY A 203 3.64 8.73 -34.65
N ASN A 204 4.69 9.52 -34.80
CA ASN A 204 4.79 10.46 -35.91
C ASN A 204 5.02 9.62 -37.18
N GLY A 205 4.05 9.65 -38.09
CA GLY A 205 4.24 9.32 -39.50
C GLY A 205 4.73 10.51 -40.28
#